data_AF-A0A7S1EPN2-F1
#
_entry.id   AF-A0A7S1EPN2-F1
#
_cell.length_a   1.000
_cell.length_b   1.000
_cell.length_c   1.000
_cell.angle_alpha   90.00
_cell.angle_beta   90.00
_cell.angle_gamma   90.00
#
_symmetry.space_group_name_H-M   'P 1'
#
loop_
_entity.id
_entity.type
_entity.pdbx_description
1 polymer ?
#
loop_
_entity_poly.entity_id
_entity_poly.type
_entity_poly.pdbx_seq_one_letter_code
_entity_poly.pdbx_strand_id
1 'polypeptide(L)'
;GFVDVTPLRVKCRGPFPVVTNALLREFREFHKSFIYVTFVDENGSLCIENSRNEKWKLILTRIRSSLKHGIEVFGKRYAFVTFARDRRSIDAFSRSAWFLDEECELNVREVVDWMRYDGDKEEMQRNVREYVEKMVSLVSDSVETIGLNEIEYEVIGDEMRMANECGEISVECATELSQRLKLRSVASAFKVKF
;
A
#
# COMPACT_ATOMS: atom_id res chain seq x y z
N GLY A 1 10.22 -5.59 6.12
CA GLY A 1 10.30 -7.07 5.97
C GLY A 1 8.94 -7.67 5.62
N PHE A 2 8.83 -8.96 5.26
CA PHE A 2 7.55 -9.63 4.96
C PHE A 2 7.21 -10.69 6.01
N VAL A 3 6.00 -10.63 6.55
CA VAL A 3 5.56 -11.47 7.66
C VAL A 3 4.19 -12.05 7.36
N ASP A 4 4.05 -13.36 7.51
CA ASP A 4 2.75 -14.03 7.49
C ASP A 4 2.26 -14.23 8.92
N VAL A 5 1.08 -13.74 9.21
CA VAL A 5 0.41 -13.96 10.49
C VAL A 5 -0.69 -14.98 10.28
N THR A 6 -0.56 -16.11 10.98
CA THR A 6 -1.58 -17.13 11.08
C THR A 6 -2.34 -16.99 12.41
N PRO A 7 -3.47 -17.67 12.60
CA PRO A 7 -4.18 -17.64 13.88
C PRO A 7 -3.30 -18.05 15.07
N LEU A 8 -2.38 -19.00 14.89
CA LEU A 8 -1.57 -19.53 15.98
C LEU A 8 -0.13 -19.01 15.99
N ARG A 9 0.40 -18.53 14.85
CA ARG A 9 1.84 -18.29 14.68
C ARG A 9 2.14 -17.09 13.81
N VAL A 10 3.35 -16.58 13.95
CA VAL A 10 3.93 -15.57 13.06
C VAL A 10 5.07 -16.24 12.31
N LYS A 11 5.04 -16.17 10.98
CA LYS A 11 6.04 -16.76 10.09
C LYS A 11 6.73 -15.64 9.33
N CYS A 12 8.02 -15.47 9.55
CA CYS A 12 8.78 -14.53 8.74
C CYS A 12 9.11 -15.16 7.41
N ARG A 13 8.78 -14.49 6.32
CA ARG A 13 9.25 -14.91 5.01
C ARG A 13 10.69 -14.39 4.82
N GLY A 14 11.50 -15.08 4.01
CA GLY A 14 12.87 -14.67 3.71
C GLY A 14 12.96 -13.24 3.11
N PRO A 15 14.16 -12.71 2.88
CA PRO A 15 14.31 -11.41 2.24
C PRO A 15 13.77 -11.49 0.79
N PHE A 16 12.70 -10.73 0.49
CA PHE A 16 12.22 -10.55 -0.88
C PHE A 16 12.70 -9.21 -1.43
N PRO A 17 13.01 -9.11 -2.73
CA PRO A 17 13.21 -7.83 -3.37
C PRO A 17 11.94 -6.98 -3.17
N VAL A 18 12.09 -5.88 -2.43
CA VAL A 18 10.98 -4.96 -2.15
C VAL A 18 10.82 -4.06 -3.38
N VAL A 19 9.70 -4.20 -4.09
CA VAL A 19 9.21 -3.15 -5.00
C VAL A 19 8.86 -1.92 -4.14
N THR A 20 9.47 -0.77 -4.43
CA THR A 20 9.29 0.46 -3.66
C THR A 20 7.89 1.06 -3.91
N ASN A 21 7.14 1.37 -2.85
CA ASN A 21 5.87 2.11 -2.93
C ASN A 21 6.04 3.56 -2.42
N ALA A 22 4.99 4.39 -2.49
CA ALA A 22 5.08 5.80 -2.07
C ALA A 22 5.48 5.93 -0.59
N LEU A 23 4.91 5.09 0.28
CA LEU A 23 5.25 5.05 1.70
C LEU A 23 6.75 4.83 1.96
N LEU A 24 7.35 3.84 1.31
CA LEU A 24 8.76 3.52 1.47
C LEU A 24 9.69 4.53 0.78
N ARG A 25 9.19 5.28 -0.21
CA ARG A 25 9.92 6.37 -0.86
C ARG A 25 9.96 7.61 0.03
N GLU A 26 8.82 7.98 0.61
CA GLU A 26 8.71 9.09 1.55
C GLU A 26 9.58 8.84 2.78
N PHE A 27 9.34 7.72 3.46
CA PHE A 27 10.05 7.37 4.70
C PHE A 27 11.24 6.46 4.45
N ARG A 28 12.09 6.84 3.47
CA ARG A 28 13.23 6.00 3.04
C ARG A 28 14.22 5.72 4.16
N GLU A 29 14.43 6.67 5.05
CA GLU A 29 15.31 6.52 6.22
C GLU A 29 14.79 5.43 7.19
N PHE A 30 13.48 5.28 7.27
CA PHE A 30 12.78 4.34 8.15
C PHE A 30 12.32 3.05 7.45
N HIS A 31 12.75 2.78 6.21
CA HIS A 31 12.27 1.62 5.44
C HIS A 31 12.46 0.27 6.15
N LYS A 32 13.47 0.14 7.03
CA LYS A 32 13.74 -1.07 7.83
C LYS A 32 12.77 -1.24 9.00
N SER A 33 12.18 -0.15 9.47
CA SER A 33 11.20 -0.11 10.56
C SER A 33 9.81 -0.54 10.10
N PHE A 34 9.55 -0.57 8.79
CA PHE A 34 8.29 -1.05 8.23
C PHE A 34 8.29 -2.55 7.96
N ILE A 35 7.19 -3.20 8.32
CA ILE A 35 6.89 -4.59 7.95
C ILE A 35 5.56 -4.67 7.18
N TYR A 36 5.56 -5.52 6.17
CA TYR A 36 4.38 -5.89 5.42
C TYR A 36 3.86 -7.21 5.99
N VAL A 37 2.65 -7.17 6.53
CA VAL A 37 2.00 -8.31 7.16
C VAL A 37 0.89 -8.83 6.25
N THR A 38 0.83 -10.14 6.04
CA THR A 38 -0.29 -10.83 5.39
C THR A 38 -0.92 -11.82 6.35
N PHE A 39 -2.24 -11.78 6.50
CA PHE A 39 -3.02 -12.69 7.31
C PHE A 39 -3.44 -13.91 6.48
N VAL A 40 -2.94 -15.08 6.86
CA VAL A 40 -3.14 -16.35 6.14
C VAL A 40 -3.54 -17.47 7.10
N ASP A 41 -3.99 -18.61 6.57
CA ASP A 41 -4.19 -19.80 7.39
C ASP A 41 -2.86 -20.50 7.73
N GLU A 42 -2.91 -21.56 8.55
CA GLU A 42 -1.71 -22.32 8.93
C GLU A 42 -0.96 -22.95 7.74
N ASN A 43 -1.66 -23.19 6.62
CA ASN A 43 -1.11 -23.73 5.39
C ASN A 43 -0.57 -22.63 4.46
N GLY A 44 -0.63 -21.36 4.87
CA GLY A 44 -0.24 -20.22 4.04
C GLY A 44 -1.25 -19.87 2.94
N SER A 45 -2.45 -20.47 2.99
CA SER A 45 -3.54 -20.19 2.07
C SER A 45 -4.35 -19.00 2.55
N LEU A 46 -4.80 -18.19 1.59
CA LEU A 46 -5.82 -17.19 1.84
C LEU A 46 -7.14 -17.91 2.10
N CYS A 47 -7.63 -17.87 3.33
CA CYS A 47 -8.96 -18.43 3.63
C CYS A 47 -10.04 -17.65 2.86
N ILE A 48 -10.99 -18.39 2.29
CA ILE A 48 -12.18 -17.81 1.66
C ILE A 48 -13.00 -17.13 2.75
N GLU A 49 -13.43 -15.89 2.48
CA GLU A 49 -14.32 -15.14 3.37
C GLU A 49 -15.65 -15.86 3.46
N ASN A 50 -15.84 -16.56 4.57
CA ASN A 50 -17.06 -17.29 4.82
C ASN A 50 -17.34 -17.24 6.32
N SER A 51 -18.39 -16.52 6.70
CA SER A 51 -18.79 -16.35 8.11
C SER A 51 -19.13 -17.66 8.81
N ARG A 52 -19.42 -18.74 8.05
CA ARG A 52 -19.66 -20.09 8.58
C ARG A 52 -18.37 -20.91 8.74
N ASN A 53 -17.24 -20.46 8.20
CA ASN A 53 -15.96 -21.14 8.32
C ASN A 53 -15.28 -20.74 9.64
N GLU A 54 -15.09 -21.70 10.54
CA GLU A 54 -14.40 -21.47 11.83
C GLU A 54 -12.96 -20.96 11.65
N LYS A 55 -12.26 -21.40 10.60
CA LYS A 55 -10.91 -20.91 10.28
C LYS A 55 -10.92 -19.41 9.97
N TRP A 56 -11.95 -18.94 9.25
CA TRP A 56 -12.11 -17.52 8.95
C TRP A 56 -12.39 -16.70 10.21
N LYS A 57 -13.21 -17.21 11.14
CA LYS A 57 -13.45 -16.54 12.44
C LYS A 57 -12.17 -16.38 13.27
N LEU A 58 -11.31 -17.40 13.27
CA LEU A 58 -10.02 -17.35 13.97
C LEU A 58 -9.08 -16.31 13.33
N ILE A 59 -9.01 -16.28 11.99
CA ILE A 59 -8.23 -15.27 11.25
C ILE A 59 -8.77 -13.86 11.53
N LEU A 60 -10.08 -13.65 11.45
CA LEU A 60 -10.70 -12.36 11.76
C LEU A 60 -10.43 -11.90 13.18
N THR A 61 -10.48 -12.81 14.15
CA THR A 61 -10.11 -12.53 15.54
C THR A 61 -8.65 -12.09 15.64
N ARG A 62 -7.76 -12.79 14.93
CA ARG A 62 -6.34 -12.46 14.87
C ARG A 62 -6.11 -11.09 14.23
N ILE A 63 -6.75 -10.80 13.10
CA ILE A 63 -6.71 -9.48 12.44
C ILE A 63 -7.12 -8.39 13.43
N ARG A 64 -8.30 -8.52 14.06
CA ARG A 64 -8.80 -7.53 15.03
C ARG A 64 -7.85 -7.31 16.20
N SER A 65 -7.26 -8.38 16.72
CA SER A 65 -6.26 -8.31 17.79
C SER A 65 -5.01 -7.56 17.33
N SER A 66 -4.50 -7.88 16.15
CA SER A 66 -3.32 -7.24 15.56
C SER A 66 -3.52 -5.76 15.25
N LEU A 67 -4.72 -5.37 14.78
CA LEU A 67 -5.05 -3.97 14.54
C LEU A 67 -5.12 -3.16 15.85
N LYS A 68 -5.59 -3.76 16.94
CA LYS A 68 -5.79 -3.07 18.23
C LYS A 68 -4.52 -3.03 19.09
N HIS A 69 -3.72 -4.09 19.05
CA HIS A 69 -2.59 -4.30 19.98
C HIS A 69 -1.24 -4.34 19.28
N GLY A 70 -1.20 -4.17 17.96
CA GLY A 70 0.00 -4.39 17.17
C GLY A 70 0.37 -5.87 17.05
N ILE A 71 1.56 -6.13 16.52
CA ILE A 71 2.12 -7.47 16.35
C ILE A 71 3.53 -7.47 16.93
N GLU A 72 3.87 -8.53 17.65
CA GLU A 72 5.25 -8.77 18.08
C GLU A 72 5.96 -9.70 17.09
N VAL A 73 7.10 -9.26 16.58
CA VAL A 73 7.95 -10.03 15.67
C VAL A 73 9.39 -9.92 16.15
N PHE A 74 10.02 -11.06 16.47
CA PHE A 74 11.40 -11.13 16.97
C PHE A 74 11.70 -10.20 18.17
N GLY A 75 10.77 -10.07 19.12
CA GLY A 75 10.92 -9.24 20.31
C GLY A 75 10.73 -7.74 20.08
N LYS A 76 10.37 -7.32 18.85
CA LYS A 76 9.97 -5.95 18.52
C LYS A 76 8.47 -5.87 18.36
N ARG A 77 7.87 -4.78 18.82
CA ARG A 77 6.44 -4.50 18.65
C ARG A 77 6.23 -3.58 17.47
N TYR A 78 5.22 -3.91 16.68
CA TYR A 78 4.87 -3.17 15.48
C TYR A 78 3.42 -2.71 15.58
N ALA A 79 3.21 -1.40 15.44
CA ALA A 79 1.90 -0.78 15.45
C ALA A 79 1.30 -0.72 14.03
N PHE A 80 -0.02 -0.87 13.95
CA PHE A 80 -0.75 -0.83 12.68
C PHE A 80 -0.71 0.58 12.07
N VAL A 81 -0.41 0.68 10.78
CA VAL A 81 -0.42 1.94 10.02
C VAL A 81 -1.63 1.99 9.10
N THR A 82 -1.70 1.09 8.14
CA THR A 82 -2.77 1.08 7.13
C THR A 82 -2.89 -0.30 6.49
N PHE A 83 -4.06 -0.58 5.92
CA PHE A 83 -4.24 -1.75 5.07
C PHE A 83 -3.44 -1.61 3.77
N ALA A 84 -3.14 -2.73 3.14
CA ALA A 84 -2.45 -2.79 1.86
C ALA A 84 -3.16 -3.78 0.95
N ARG A 85 -3.05 -3.57 -0.36
CA ARG A 85 -3.48 -4.60 -1.33
C ARG A 85 -2.56 -5.79 -1.24
N ASP A 86 -3.15 -6.98 -1.24
CA ASP A 86 -2.39 -8.22 -1.38
C ASP A 86 -1.71 -8.26 -2.75
N ARG A 87 -0.42 -8.55 -2.78
CA ARG A 87 0.37 -8.71 -4.02
C ARG A 87 -0.12 -9.87 -4.89
N ARG A 88 -0.82 -10.84 -4.31
CA ARG A 88 -1.25 -12.08 -4.96
C ARG A 88 -2.75 -12.13 -5.26
N SER A 89 -3.54 -11.18 -4.77
CA SER A 89 -4.98 -11.17 -4.94
C SER A 89 -5.50 -9.74 -5.07
N ILE A 90 -6.14 -9.46 -6.21
CA ILE A 90 -6.60 -8.13 -6.58
C ILE A 90 -7.78 -7.64 -5.71
N ASP A 91 -8.42 -8.56 -4.96
CA ASP A 91 -9.67 -8.35 -4.23
C ASP A 91 -9.53 -8.27 -2.69
N ALA A 92 -8.34 -8.51 -2.14
CA ALA A 92 -8.17 -8.77 -0.70
C ALA A 92 -7.60 -7.57 0.10
N PHE A 93 -8.30 -6.43 0.06
CA PHE A 93 -7.95 -5.21 0.81
C PHE A 93 -7.89 -5.40 2.35
N SER A 94 -8.44 -6.50 2.87
CA SER A 94 -8.58 -6.78 4.31
C SER A 94 -7.51 -7.70 4.91
N ARG A 95 -6.62 -8.27 4.07
CA ARG A 95 -5.71 -9.36 4.52
C ARG A 95 -4.25 -8.97 4.54
N SER A 96 -3.89 -7.82 4.00
CA SER A 96 -2.51 -7.32 4.11
C SER A 96 -2.51 -5.92 4.71
N ALA A 97 -1.44 -5.61 5.45
CA ALA A 97 -1.31 -4.34 6.13
C ALA A 97 0.16 -3.99 6.38
N TRP A 98 0.42 -2.68 6.43
CA TRP A 98 1.70 -2.13 6.87
C TRP A 98 1.68 -1.89 8.36
N PHE A 99 2.77 -2.29 9.02
CA PHE A 99 3.03 -1.98 10.41
C PHE A 99 4.39 -1.30 10.55
N LEU A 100 4.52 -0.46 11.57
CA LEU A 100 5.71 0.31 11.90
C LEU A 100 6.23 -0.08 13.28
N ASP A 101 7.53 -0.25 13.40
CA ASP A 101 8.22 -0.52 14.67
C ASP A 101 7.89 0.58 15.70
N GLU A 102 7.34 0.20 16.85
CA GLU A 102 6.95 1.14 17.91
C GLU A 102 8.16 1.84 18.56
N GLU A 103 9.36 1.25 18.45
CA GLU A 103 10.61 1.83 18.96
C GLU A 103 11.29 2.75 17.94
N CYS A 104 10.71 2.92 16.75
CA CYS A 104 11.22 3.82 15.73
C CYS A 104 10.99 5.29 16.12
N GLU A 105 11.89 6.18 15.67
CA GLU A 105 11.71 7.63 15.87
C GLU A 105 10.47 8.17 15.14
N LEU A 106 10.14 7.60 13.99
CA LEU A 106 8.92 7.89 13.23
C LEU A 106 7.68 7.34 13.94
N ASN A 107 6.69 8.20 14.18
CA ASN A 107 5.41 7.82 14.77
C ASN A 107 4.39 7.40 13.69
N VAL A 108 3.55 6.40 14.00
CA VAL A 108 2.40 6.01 13.16
C VAL A 108 1.52 7.21 12.81
N ARG A 109 1.33 8.15 13.74
CA ARG A 109 0.52 9.35 13.51
C ARG A 109 1.11 10.23 12.41
N GLU A 110 2.42 10.40 12.36
CA GLU A 110 3.08 11.19 11.31
C GLU A 110 2.90 10.53 9.94
N VAL A 111 3.00 9.20 9.89
CA VAL A 111 2.75 8.44 8.67
C VAL A 111 1.29 8.56 8.21
N VAL A 112 0.34 8.45 9.14
CA VAL A 112 -1.09 8.57 8.84
C VAL A 112 -1.44 10.00 8.43
N ASP A 113 -0.86 11.01 9.07
CA ASP A 113 -1.08 12.41 8.72
C ASP A 113 -0.45 12.74 7.35
N TRP A 114 0.67 12.10 6.96
CA TRP A 114 1.18 12.18 5.58
C TRP A 114 0.26 11.49 4.56
N MET A 115 -0.36 10.36 4.92
CA MET A 115 -1.34 9.70 4.04
C MET A 115 -2.63 10.53 3.87
N ARG A 116 -2.87 11.51 4.73
CA ARG A 116 -4.00 12.43 4.65
C ARG A 116 -3.64 13.56 3.72
N TYR A 117 -4.39 13.72 2.63
CA TYR A 117 -4.30 14.94 1.85
C TYR A 117 -4.92 16.10 2.66
N ASP A 118 -4.28 17.27 2.65
CA ASP A 118 -4.79 18.48 3.32
C ASP A 118 -6.05 18.98 2.59
N GLY A 119 -7.19 18.38 2.95
CA GLY A 119 -8.51 18.57 2.34
C GLY A 119 -9.50 17.45 2.71
N ASP A 120 -9.00 16.28 3.10
CA ASP A 120 -9.76 15.03 3.25
C ASP A 120 -10.57 14.89 4.56
N LYS A 121 -10.59 15.87 5.47
CA LYS A 121 -11.37 15.71 6.72
C LYS A 121 -12.87 15.58 6.45
N GLU A 122 -13.39 16.35 5.50
CA GLU A 122 -14.79 16.28 5.07
C GLU A 122 -15.04 15.07 4.17
N GLU A 123 -14.08 14.71 3.32
CA GLU A 123 -14.18 13.55 2.42
C GLU A 123 -14.17 12.22 3.20
N MET A 124 -13.33 12.10 4.23
CA MET A 124 -13.30 10.97 5.17
C MET A 124 -14.67 10.78 5.85
N GLN A 125 -15.35 11.88 6.22
CA GLN A 125 -16.68 11.82 6.84
C GLN A 125 -17.78 11.47 5.84
N ARG A 126 -17.61 11.85 4.56
CA ARG A 126 -18.58 11.60 3.49
C ARG A 126 -18.47 10.18 2.92
N ASN A 127 -17.26 9.67 2.68
CA ASN A 127 -17.02 8.35 2.08
C ASN A 127 -15.75 7.67 2.62
N VAL A 128 -15.89 7.00 3.77
CA VAL A 128 -14.80 6.24 4.43
C VAL A 128 -14.16 5.21 3.48
N ARG A 129 -14.94 4.60 2.60
CA ARG A 129 -14.45 3.54 1.71
C ARG A 129 -13.49 4.10 0.67
N GLU A 130 -13.90 5.15 -0.04
CA GLU A 130 -13.09 5.81 -1.06
C GLU A 130 -11.81 6.39 -0.46
N TYR A 131 -11.92 6.98 0.73
CA TYR A 131 -10.77 7.45 1.50
C TYR A 131 -9.77 6.33 1.84
N VAL A 132 -10.25 5.17 2.32
CA VAL A 132 -9.40 4.00 2.57
C VAL A 132 -8.79 3.47 1.27
N GLU A 133 -9.54 3.43 0.18
CA GLU A 133 -9.04 3.00 -1.14
C GLU A 133 -7.92 3.93 -1.65
N LYS A 134 -8.04 5.24 -1.45
CA LYS A 134 -6.99 6.23 -1.73
C LYS A 134 -5.73 5.96 -0.90
N MET A 135 -5.84 5.84 0.43
CA MET A 135 -4.68 5.54 1.29
C MET A 135 -3.99 4.22 0.89
N VAL A 136 -4.80 3.19 0.61
CA VAL A 136 -4.29 1.89 0.17
C VAL A 136 -3.57 1.99 -1.18
N SER A 137 -4.00 2.90 -2.08
CA SER A 137 -3.39 3.08 -3.39
C SER A 137 -1.94 3.59 -3.32
N LEU A 138 -1.65 4.48 -2.36
CA LEU A 138 -0.32 5.04 -2.07
C LEU A 138 0.66 3.95 -1.61
N VAL A 139 0.18 3.03 -0.79
CA VAL A 139 0.99 1.95 -0.21
C VAL A 139 0.99 0.66 -1.03
N SER A 140 0.18 0.61 -2.09
CA SER A 140 0.18 -0.48 -3.06
C SER A 140 1.42 -0.38 -3.94
N ASP A 141 2.05 -1.52 -4.23
CA ASP A 141 3.23 -1.59 -5.09
C ASP A 141 3.05 -0.74 -6.34
N SER A 142 3.98 0.19 -6.57
CA SER A 142 4.16 0.85 -7.84
C SER A 142 5.36 0.18 -8.49
N VAL A 143 5.17 -0.37 -9.68
CA VAL A 143 6.32 -0.53 -10.60
C VAL A 143 6.94 0.87 -10.68
N GLU A 144 8.27 0.94 -10.48
CA GLU A 144 9.07 2.16 -10.37
C GLU A 144 8.35 3.39 -10.91
N THR A 145 7.81 4.22 -10.01
CA THR A 145 7.23 5.49 -10.38
C THR A 145 8.39 6.35 -10.88
N ILE A 146 8.48 6.49 -12.20
CA ILE A 146 9.31 7.52 -12.79
C ILE A 146 8.71 8.84 -12.32
N GLY A 147 9.40 9.54 -11.43
CA GLY A 147 9.03 10.90 -11.07
C GLY A 147 9.08 11.75 -12.35
N LEU A 148 7.91 12.23 -12.77
CA LEU A 148 7.79 13.30 -13.75
C LEU A 148 8.02 14.61 -12.98
N ASN A 149 8.85 15.50 -13.51
CA ASN A 149 9.03 16.82 -12.89
C ASN A 149 7.75 17.66 -13.08
N GLU A 150 7.45 18.59 -12.17
CA GLU A 150 6.29 19.51 -12.25
C GLU A 150 6.23 20.32 -13.58
N ILE A 151 7.32 20.35 -14.33
CA ILE A 151 7.49 21.06 -15.58
C ILE A 151 6.90 20.27 -16.78
N GLU A 152 6.58 18.99 -16.62
CA GLU A 152 6.21 18.07 -17.73
C GLU A 152 4.69 17.87 -17.91
N TYR A 153 3.85 18.62 -17.18
CA TYR A 153 2.40 18.63 -17.40
C TYR A 153 1.85 20.06 -17.37
N GLU A 154 0.91 20.34 -18.27
CA GLU A 154 0.19 21.62 -18.30
C GLU A 154 -1.08 21.48 -17.44
N VAL A 155 -1.13 22.20 -16.32
CA VAL A 155 -2.32 22.26 -15.45
C VAL A 155 -3.35 23.18 -16.11
N ILE A 156 -4.35 22.60 -16.78
CA ILE A 156 -5.48 23.37 -17.34
C ILE A 156 -6.49 23.62 -16.21
N GLY A 157 -6.24 24.65 -15.40
CA GLY A 157 -7.10 25.09 -14.28
C GLY A 157 -6.99 24.26 -13.00
N ASP A 158 -7.62 24.72 -11.92
CA ASP A 158 -7.65 24.03 -10.59
C ASP A 158 -8.37 22.66 -10.61
N GLU A 159 -8.95 22.27 -11.75
CA GLU A 159 -9.60 20.97 -11.93
C GLU A 159 -8.93 20.22 -13.08
N MET A 160 -8.14 19.19 -12.74
CA MET A 160 -7.69 18.20 -13.72
C MET A 160 -8.92 17.49 -14.30
N ARG A 161 -9.39 17.94 -15.47
CA ARG A 161 -10.49 17.27 -16.19
C ARG A 161 -9.99 15.99 -16.85
N MET A 162 -9.83 14.95 -16.05
CA MET A 162 -9.78 13.57 -16.54
C MET A 162 -11.14 13.25 -17.12
N ALA A 163 -11.27 13.25 -18.45
CA ALA A 163 -12.55 13.00 -19.07
C ALA A 163 -13.13 11.62 -18.71
N ASN A 164 -12.28 10.62 -18.39
CA ASN A 164 -12.66 9.27 -17.94
C ASN A 164 -11.46 8.48 -17.33
N GLU A 165 -10.87 8.89 -16.20
CA GLU A 165 -9.74 8.19 -15.55
C GLU A 165 -8.46 7.99 -16.41
N CYS A 166 -8.40 8.59 -17.60
CA CYS A 166 -7.27 8.56 -18.54
C CYS A 166 -6.99 9.99 -19.02
N GLY A 167 -5.72 10.39 -19.00
CA GLY A 167 -5.23 11.65 -19.55
C GLY A 167 -4.28 11.41 -20.73
N GLU A 168 -4.13 12.41 -21.60
CA GLU A 168 -3.17 12.38 -22.70
C GLU A 168 -1.77 12.76 -22.18
N ILE A 169 -0.73 12.08 -22.66
CA ILE A 169 0.67 12.44 -22.41
C ILE A 169 1.35 12.76 -23.75
N SER A 170 2.35 13.64 -23.74
CA SER A 170 3.11 13.95 -24.95
C SER A 170 3.90 12.74 -25.46
N VAL A 171 4.18 12.71 -26.76
CA VAL A 171 4.98 11.63 -27.38
C VAL A 171 6.41 11.63 -26.83
N GLU A 172 6.95 12.79 -26.50
CA GLU A 172 8.24 12.97 -25.85
C GLU A 172 8.23 12.30 -24.46
N CYS A 173 7.23 12.60 -23.63
CA CYS A 173 7.06 11.99 -22.30
C CYS A 173 6.88 10.47 -22.40
N ALA A 174 6.06 9.98 -23.33
CA ALA A 174 5.87 8.55 -23.59
C ALA A 174 7.18 7.84 -23.99
N THR A 175 8.01 8.50 -24.81
CA THR A 175 9.30 7.97 -25.26
C THR A 175 10.29 7.87 -24.11
N GLU A 176 10.39 8.92 -23.29
CA GLU A 176 11.26 8.94 -22.13
C GLU A 176 10.84 7.91 -21.07
N LEU A 177 9.54 7.83 -20.76
CA LEU A 177 9.00 6.82 -19.85
C LEU A 177 9.32 5.41 -20.34
N SER A 178 9.16 5.15 -21.65
CA SER A 178 9.46 3.84 -22.23
C SER A 178 10.95 3.47 -22.14
N GLN A 179 11.85 4.44 -22.32
CA GLN A 179 13.29 4.23 -22.18
C GLN A 179 13.70 3.96 -20.72
N ARG A 180 13.19 4.76 -19.78
CA ARG A 180 13.45 4.58 -18.34
C ARG A 180 12.92 3.24 -17.83
N LEU A 181 11.75 2.80 -18.30
CA LEU A 181 11.17 1.47 -18.03
C LEU A 181 11.83 0.32 -18.81
N LYS A 182 12.82 0.60 -19.67
CA LYS A 182 13.51 -0.37 -20.53
C LYS A 182 12.56 -1.21 -21.40
N LEU A 183 11.50 -0.58 -21.91
CA LEU A 183 10.56 -1.21 -22.84
C LEU A 183 11.18 -1.39 -24.22
N ARG A 184 10.74 -2.42 -24.96
CA ARG A 184 11.25 -2.73 -26.31
C ARG A 184 10.78 -1.74 -27.38
N SER A 185 9.71 -1.00 -27.10
CA SER A 185 9.09 -0.02 -27.99
C SER A 185 8.45 1.07 -27.15
N VAL A 186 8.17 2.22 -27.77
CA VAL A 186 7.42 3.30 -27.11
C VAL A 186 6.00 2.79 -26.82
N ALA A 187 5.60 2.82 -25.55
CA ALA A 187 4.26 2.42 -25.15
C ALA A 187 3.26 3.55 -25.45
N SER A 188 2.07 3.16 -25.89
CA SER A 188 0.99 4.09 -26.27
C SER A 188 0.09 4.50 -25.10
N ALA A 189 0.22 3.84 -23.94
CA ALA A 189 -0.54 4.12 -22.74
C ALA A 189 0.25 3.69 -21.50
N PHE A 190 0.12 4.47 -20.42
CA PHE A 190 0.79 4.21 -19.15
C PHE A 190 -0.25 4.25 -18.03
N LYS A 191 -0.16 3.28 -17.12
CA LYS A 191 -0.92 3.33 -15.88
C LYS A 191 -0.10 4.11 -14.85
N VAL A 192 -0.46 5.36 -14.64
CA VAL A 192 0.20 6.27 -13.70
C VAL A 192 -0.60 6.32 -12.39
N LYS A 193 0.10 6.46 -11.26
CA LYS A 193 -0.51 6.83 -9.97
C LYS A 193 -0.01 8.24 -9.65
N PHE A 194 -0.93 9.18 -9.47
CA PHE A 194 -0.66 10.52 -8.94
C PHE A 194 -0.78 10.49 -7.42
#